data_AF-A0A2D8K5Q3-F1
#
_entry.id   AF-A0A2D8K5Q3-F1
#
_cell.length_a   1.000
_cell.length_b   1.000
_cell.length_c   1.000
_cell.angle_alpha   90.00
_cell.angle_beta   90.00
_cell.angle_gamma   90.00
#
_symmetry.space_group_name_H-M   'P 1'
#
loop_
_entity.id
_entity.type
_entity.pdbx_description
1 polymer ?
#
loop_
_entity_poly.entity_id
_entity_poly.type
_entity_poly.pdbx_seq_one_letter_code
_entity_poly.pdbx_strand_id
1 'polypeptide(L)'
;MPKLNFRLDEALHLALMRRARGANLPLSVFIRQVLEQAVDERKRYVFSSQDEILATSIQILSIVATSVGQQSPAALEQGMAQARAILAERGLLGGEDVR
;
A
#
# COMPACT_ATOMS: atom_id res chain seq x y z
N MET A 1 -14.96 12.32 26.92
CA MET A 1 -14.79 11.41 25.76
C MET A 1 -15.68 10.19 25.96
N PRO A 2 -16.53 9.83 24.98
CA PRO A 2 -17.27 8.57 25.03
C PRO A 2 -16.30 7.39 24.96
N LYS A 3 -16.60 6.31 25.70
CA LYS A 3 -15.81 5.08 25.71
C LYS A 3 -16.65 3.93 25.17
N LEU A 4 -16.10 3.22 24.20
CA LEU A 4 -16.67 1.98 23.68
C LEU A 4 -15.90 0.80 24.26
N ASN A 5 -16.63 -0.24 24.67
CA ASN A 5 -16.04 -1.51 25.09
C ASN A 5 -16.56 -2.60 24.16
N PHE A 6 -15.64 -3.35 23.56
CA PHE A 6 -15.97 -4.44 22.65
C PHE A 6 -15.63 -5.77 23.31
N ARG A 7 -16.48 -6.78 23.09
CA ARG A 7 -16.07 -8.17 23.25
C ARG A 7 -15.57 -8.64 21.89
N LEU A 8 -14.30 -9.00 21.83
CA LEU A 8 -13.66 -9.53 20.63
C LEU A 8 -13.36 -11.00 20.88
N ASP A 9 -13.58 -11.84 19.88
CA ASP A 9 -12.95 -13.16 19.91
C ASP A 9 -11.42 -13.03 19.78
N GLU A 10 -10.72 -14.09 20.19
CA GLU A 10 -9.25 -14.13 20.19
C GLU A 10 -8.67 -13.92 18.79
N ALA A 11 -9.30 -14.49 17.76
CA ALA A 11 -8.81 -14.44 16.39
C ALA A 11 -8.83 -13.00 15.85
N LEU A 12 -9.92 -12.27 16.11
CA LEU A 12 -10.08 -10.86 15.75
C LEU A 12 -9.12 -9.98 16.54
N HIS A 13 -8.98 -10.21 17.84
CA HIS A 13 -8.02 -9.47 18.66
C HIS A 13 -6.58 -9.63 18.15
N LEU A 14 -6.16 -10.86 17.82
CA LEU A 14 -4.84 -11.14 17.25
C LEU A 14 -4.66 -10.50 15.86
N ALA A 15 -5.68 -10.53 15.02
CA ALA A 15 -5.63 -9.89 13.70
C ALA A 15 -5.46 -8.37 13.82
N LEU A 16 -6.22 -7.72 14.71
CA LEU A 16 -6.09 -6.28 14.98
C LEU A 16 -4.71 -5.93 15.54
N MET A 17 -4.18 -6.74 16.46
CA MET A 17 -2.82 -6.57 17.00
C MET A 17 -1.74 -6.68 15.91
N ARG A 18 -1.86 -7.65 14.99
CA ARG A 18 -0.93 -7.78 13.86
C ARG A 18 -0.97 -6.55 12.96
N ARG A 19 -2.17 -6.05 12.63
CA ARG A 19 -2.32 -4.85 11.78
C ARG A 19 -1.78 -3.60 12.47
N ALA A 20 -2.08 -3.40 13.75
CA ALA A 20 -1.56 -2.29 14.52
C ALA A 20 -0.02 -2.28 14.55
N ARG A 21 0.61 -3.45 14.77
CA ARG A 21 2.08 -3.60 14.69
C ARG A 21 2.61 -3.31 13.28
N GLY A 22 1.97 -3.82 12.24
CA GLY A 22 2.36 -3.56 10.85
C GLY A 22 2.27 -2.09 10.46
N ALA A 23 1.38 -1.33 11.10
CA ALA A 23 1.26 0.12 10.96
C ALA A 23 2.16 0.91 11.92
N ASN A 24 2.92 0.24 12.81
CA ASN A 24 3.71 0.84 13.89
C ASN A 24 2.88 1.75 14.83
N LEU A 25 1.68 1.30 15.20
CA LEU A 25 0.75 2.04 16.06
C LEU A 25 0.36 1.23 17.31
N PRO A 26 0.07 1.90 18.45
CA PRO A 26 -0.65 1.27 19.55
C PRO A 26 -2.04 0.80 19.09
N LEU A 27 -2.50 -0.36 19.60
CA LEU A 27 -3.79 -0.95 19.21
C LEU A 27 -4.97 0.02 19.34
N SER A 28 -5.01 0.82 20.40
CA SER A 28 -6.08 1.79 20.65
C SER A 28 -6.10 2.94 19.63
N VAL A 29 -4.94 3.38 19.15
CA VAL A 29 -4.81 4.40 18.10
C VAL A 29 -5.25 3.82 16.77
N PHE A 30 -4.79 2.61 16.45
CA PHE A 30 -5.20 1.88 15.25
C PHE A 30 -6.73 1.68 15.19
N ILE A 31 -7.35 1.17 16.25
CA ILE A 31 -8.81 0.96 16.31
C ILE A 31 -9.56 2.29 16.13
N ARG A 32 -9.08 3.38 16.74
CA ARG A 32 -9.71 4.69 16.57
C ARG A 32 -9.70 5.14 15.11
N GLN A 33 -8.57 5.03 14.42
CA GLN A 33 -8.47 5.39 13.00
C GLN A 33 -9.37 4.53 12.13
N VAL A 34 -9.47 3.22 12.42
CA VAL A 34 -10.39 2.33 11.70
C VAL A 34 -11.85 2.75 11.91
N LEU A 35 -12.24 3.15 13.13
CA LEU A 35 -13.59 3.63 13.42
C LEU A 35 -13.88 4.98 12.73
N GLU A 36 -12.92 5.90 12.73
CA GLU A 36 -13.01 7.19 12.02
C GLU A 36 -13.18 6.96 10.51
N GLN A 37 -12.45 6.01 9.94
CA GLN A 37 -12.57 5.63 8.53
C GLN A 37 -13.92 5.00 8.21
N ALA A 38 -14.45 4.15 9.10
CA ALA A 38 -15.75 3.49 8.89
C ALA A 38 -16.92 4.48 8.78
N VAL A 39 -16.75 5.70 9.29
CA VAL A 39 -17.76 6.77 9.24
C VAL A 39 -17.37 7.91 8.28
N ASP A 40 -16.25 7.81 7.55
CA ASP A 40 -15.89 8.82 6.54
C ASP A 40 -16.81 8.71 5.32
N GLU A 41 -17.78 9.63 5.24
CA GLU A 41 -18.76 9.73 4.15
C GLU A 41 -18.12 9.92 2.76
N ARG A 42 -16.89 10.44 2.72
CA ARG A 42 -16.14 10.63 1.47
C ARG A 42 -15.50 9.34 0.97
N LYS A 43 -15.60 8.22 1.72
CA LYS A 43 -14.94 6.94 1.46
C LYS A 43 -13.46 7.06 1.15
N ARG A 44 -12.80 8.10 1.66
CA ARG A 44 -11.36 8.29 1.40
C ARG A 44 -10.65 7.22 2.20
N TYR A 45 -9.98 6.33 1.47
CA TYR A 45 -9.10 5.35 2.07
C TYR A 45 -8.03 6.14 2.84
N VAL A 46 -8.06 6.06 4.18
CA VAL A 46 -7.08 6.78 5.00
C VAL A 46 -5.78 6.02 4.86
N PHE A 47 -4.89 6.61 4.07
CA PHE A 47 -3.51 6.19 3.81
C PHE A 47 -2.93 5.48 5.02
N SER A 48 -2.64 4.19 4.87
CA SER A 48 -1.68 3.55 5.75
C SER A 48 -0.30 4.11 5.44
N SER A 49 0.65 4.06 6.38
CA SER A 49 2.06 4.39 6.11
C SER A 49 2.62 3.68 4.86
N GLN A 50 2.02 2.55 4.47
CA GLN A 50 2.37 1.80 3.26
C GLN A 50 1.98 2.53 1.97
N ASP A 51 0.90 3.31 1.96
CA ASP A 51 0.45 4.05 0.79
C ASP A 51 1.35 5.27 0.52
N GLU A 52 1.81 5.94 1.58
CA GLU A 52 2.81 7.02 1.47
C GLU A 52 4.18 6.48 1.02
N ILE A 53 4.58 5.32 1.54
CA ILE A 53 5.78 4.60 1.10
C ILE A 53 5.66 4.21 -0.37
N LEU A 54 4.50 3.71 -0.80
CA LEU A 54 4.25 3.34 -2.19
C LEU A 54 4.29 4.57 -3.11
N ALA A 55 3.61 5.65 -2.73
CA ALA A 55 3.60 6.90 -3.49
C ALA A 55 5.03 7.47 -3.65
N THR A 56 5.80 7.50 -2.56
CA THR A 56 7.20 7.93 -2.57
C THR A 56 8.06 7.02 -3.45
N SER A 57 7.86 5.70 -3.37
CA SER A 57 8.56 4.73 -4.19
C SER A 57 8.28 4.93 -5.68
N ILE A 58 7.01 5.13 -6.06
CA ILE A 58 6.63 5.44 -7.46
C ILE A 58 7.31 6.72 -7.93
N GLN A 59 7.35 7.75 -7.09
CA GLN A 59 7.96 9.02 -7.45
C GLN A 59 9.48 8.91 -7.66
N ILE A 60 10.17 8.21 -6.76
CA ILE A 60 11.61 7.91 -6.90
C ILE A 60 11.86 7.13 -8.19
N LEU A 61 11.10 6.05 -8.42
CA LEU A 61 11.26 5.22 -9.62
C LEU A 61 11.00 6.00 -10.91
N SER A 62 10.05 6.94 -10.90
CA SER A 62 9.76 7.80 -12.06
C SER A 62 10.92 8.75 -12.38
N ILE A 63 11.52 9.34 -11.35
CA ILE A 63 12.71 10.20 -11.50
C ILE A 63 13.89 9.37 -12.04
N VAL A 64 14.13 8.20 -11.47
CA VAL A 64 15.21 7.30 -11.90
C VAL A 64 14.99 6.84 -13.35
N ALA A 65 13.79 6.39 -13.70
CA ALA A 65 13.46 5.97 -15.06
C ALA A 65 13.68 7.11 -16.08
N THR A 66 13.30 8.34 -15.73
CA THR A 66 13.53 9.52 -16.58
C THR A 66 15.03 9.79 -16.75
N SER A 67 15.79 9.80 -15.65
CA SER A 67 17.24 10.04 -15.66
C SER A 67 17.99 8.98 -16.46
N VAL A 68 17.67 7.70 -16.26
CA VAL A 68 18.27 6.58 -16.99
C VAL A 68 17.87 6.63 -18.46
N GLY A 69 16.60 6.92 -18.79
CA GLY A 69 16.14 7.03 -20.17
C GLY A 69 16.87 8.12 -20.97
N GLN A 70 17.25 9.23 -20.32
CA GLN A 70 18.03 10.30 -20.95
C GLN A 70 19.49 9.90 -21.20
N GLN A 71 20.08 9.06 -20.34
CA GLN A 71 21.49 8.67 -20.39
C GLN A 71 21.72 7.40 -21.20
N SER A 72 20.81 6.43 -21.09
CA SER A 72 20.87 5.12 -21.74
C SER A 72 19.45 4.55 -21.96
N PRO A 73 18.83 4.86 -23.11
CA PRO A 73 17.52 4.31 -23.48
C PRO A 73 17.48 2.78 -23.47
N ALA A 74 18.56 2.13 -23.94
CA ALA A 74 18.65 0.67 -23.99
C ALA A 74 18.64 0.03 -22.59
N ALA A 75 19.30 0.65 -21.60
CA ALA A 75 19.28 0.16 -20.23
C ALA A 75 17.88 0.32 -19.60
N LEU A 76 17.18 1.42 -19.89
CA LEU A 76 15.80 1.61 -19.43
C LEU A 76 14.87 0.55 -20.03
N GLU A 77 14.97 0.27 -21.33
CA GLU A 77 14.16 -0.74 -22.01
C GLU A 77 14.36 -2.13 -21.41
N GLN A 78 15.62 -2.53 -21.19
CA GLN A 78 15.95 -3.79 -20.54
C GLN A 78 15.39 -3.87 -19.11
N GLY A 79 15.56 -2.82 -18.31
CA GLY A 79 15.05 -2.77 -16.94
C GLY A 79 13.51 -2.83 -16.88
N MET A 80 12.83 -2.15 -17.80
CA MET A 80 11.37 -2.19 -17.92
C MET A 80 10.87 -3.58 -18.32
N ALA A 81 11.56 -4.28 -19.23
CA ALA A 81 11.21 -5.65 -19.61
C ALA A 81 11.32 -6.61 -18.41
N GLN A 82 12.39 -6.51 -17.63
CA GLN A 82 12.57 -7.31 -16.41
C GLN A 82 11.53 -6.98 -15.35
N ALA A 83 11.23 -5.70 -15.13
CA ALA A 83 10.20 -5.27 -14.18
C ALA A 83 8.83 -5.83 -14.54
N ARG A 84 8.45 -5.79 -15.83
CA ARG A 84 7.19 -6.39 -16.31
C ARG A 84 7.15 -7.90 -16.06
N ALA A 85 8.24 -8.63 -16.33
CA ALA A 85 8.30 -10.07 -16.05
C ALA A 85 8.05 -10.37 -14.57
N ILE A 86 8.72 -9.65 -13.66
CA ILE A 86 8.55 -9.80 -12.21
C ILE A 86 7.12 -9.47 -11.77
N LEU A 87 6.52 -8.42 -12.33
CA LEU A 87 5.14 -8.03 -12.01
C LEU A 87 4.12 -9.05 -12.55
N ALA A 88 4.37 -9.63 -13.73
CA ALA A 88 3.55 -10.71 -14.29
C ALA A 88 3.59 -11.95 -13.41
N GLU A 89 4.78 -12.40 -12.98
CA GLU A 89 4.97 -13.55 -12.08
C GLU A 89 4.22 -13.38 -10.75
N ARG A 90 4.06 -12.14 -10.29
CA ARG A 90 3.34 -11.80 -9.06
C ARG A 90 1.84 -11.57 -9.26
N GLY A 91 1.33 -11.66 -10.50
CA GLY A 91 -0.07 -11.36 -10.83
C GLY A 91 -0.45 -9.89 -10.64
N LEU A 92 0.53 -8.98 -10.73
CA LEU A 92 0.37 -7.54 -10.51
C LEU A 92 0.17 -6.75 -11.81
N LEU A 93 0.45 -7.36 -12.96
CA LEU A 93 -0.01 -6.84 -14.24
C LEU A 93 -1.43 -7.33 -14.47
N GLY A 94 -2.41 -6.42 -14.41
CA GLY A 94 -3.75 -6.70 -14.92
C GLY A 94 -3.63 -7.11 -16.38
N GLY A 95 -4.33 -8.17 -16.79
CA GLY A 95 -4.28 -8.66 -18.17
C GLY A 95 -4.57 -7.52 -19.14
N GLU A 96 -3.53 -7.08 -19.87
CA GLU A 96 -3.67 -6.21 -21.02
C GLU A 96 -4.47 -6.99 -22.06
N ASP A 97 -5.74 -6.61 -22.22
CA ASP A 97 -6.62 -6.84 -23.37
C ASP A 97 -6.44 -8.16 -24.16
N VAL A 98 -7.25 -9.17 -23.81
CA VAL A 98 -7.74 -10.13 -24.82
C VAL A 98 -8.99 -9.52 -25.46
N ARG A 99 -8.79 -8.69 -26.49
CA ARG A 99 -9.79 -8.40 -27.53
C ARG A 99 -9.12 -8.22 -28.88
#